data_AF-X0T2L4-F1
#
_entry.id   AF-X0T2L4-F1
#
_cell.length_a   1.000
_cell.length_b   1.000
_cell.length_c   1.000
_cell.angle_alpha   90.00
_cell.angle_beta   90.00
_cell.angle_gamma   90.00
#
_symmetry.space_group_name_H-M   'P 1'
#
loop_
_entity.id
_entity.type
_entity.pdbx_description
1 polymer ?
#
loop_
_entity_poly.entity_id
_entity_poly.type
_entity_poly.pdbx_seq_one_letter_code
_entity_poly.pdbx_strand_id
1 'polypeptide(L)' 'MIFQFDFTENILKPLGGFAGFFMFILGFMWLVYAAYEAKRRKSFKKRKVEDWDFDITKFLKGLTYIGFIVGLLG' A
#
# COMPACT_ATOMS: atom_id res chain seq x y z
N MET A 1 -9.74 -32.89 -19.75
CA MET A 1 -9.38 -31.45 -19.81
C MET A 1 -8.22 -31.26 -18.85
N ILE A 2 -7.01 -31.14 -19.38
CA ILE A 2 -5.75 -31.10 -18.64
C ILE A 2 -5.24 -29.66 -18.75
N PHE A 3 -4.92 -29.03 -17.61
CA PHE A 3 -4.57 -27.60 -17.42
C PHE A 3 -5.73 -26.58 -17.48
N GLN A 4 -6.68 -26.66 -16.54
CA GLN A 4 -7.37 -25.45 -16.08
C GLN A 4 -6.65 -24.99 -14.80
N PHE A 5 -5.90 -23.90 -14.87
CA PHE A 5 -5.26 -23.32 -13.69
C PHE A 5 -6.36 -22.79 -12.76
N ASP A 6 -6.45 -23.38 -11.57
CA ASP A 6 -7.40 -22.93 -10.56
C ASP A 6 -6.81 -21.73 -9.82
N PHE A 7 -7.20 -20.53 -10.24
CA PHE A 7 -6.80 -19.27 -9.61
C PHE A 7 -7.24 -19.17 -8.14
N THR A 8 -8.36 -19.82 -7.78
CA THR A 8 -8.89 -19.75 -6.43
C THR A 8 -7.99 -20.50 -5.48
N GLU A 9 -7.72 -21.78 -5.76
CA GLU A 9 -6.90 -22.63 -4.90
C GLU A 9 -5.42 -22.22 -4.92
N ASN A 10 -4.89 -21.81 -6.07
CA ASN A 10 -3.45 -21.53 -6.20
C ASN A 10 -3.04 -20.10 -5.85
N ILE A 11 -3.95 -19.12 -5.90
CA ILE A 11 -3.62 -17.70 -5.68
C ILE A 11 -4.49 -17.07 -4.61
N LEU A 12 -5.82 -17.13 -4.74
CA LEU A 12 -6.72 -16.38 -3.85
C LEU A 12 -6.75 -16.93 -2.43
N LYS A 13 -6.75 -18.26 -2.25
CA LYS A 13 -6.77 -18.91 -0.94
C LYS A 13 -5.46 -18.66 -0.16
N PRO A 14 -4.26 -18.86 -0.77
CA PRO A 14 -3.00 -18.49 -0.12
C PRO A 14 -2.91 -17.00 0.20
N LEU A 15 -3.30 -16.13 -0.74
CA LEU A 15 -3.31 -14.67 -0.52
C LEU A 15 -4.26 -14.27 0.61
N GLY A 16 -5.45 -14.89 0.67
CA GLY A 16 -6.41 -14.73 1.76
C GLY A 16 -5.85 -15.17 3.11
N GLY A 17 -5.00 -16.20 3.14
CA GLY A 17 -4.25 -16.63 4.33
C GLY A 17 -3.31 -15.55 4.89
N PHE A 18 -2.81 -14.66 4.03
CA PHE A 18 -1.95 -13.53 4.43
C PHE A 18 -2.73 -12.26 4.79
N ALA A 19 -4.06 -12.24 4.65
CA ALA A 19 -4.86 -11.03 4.89
C ALA A 19 -4.65 -10.45 6.30
N GLY A 20 -4.56 -11.31 7.32
CA GLY A 20 -4.26 -10.89 8.70
C GLY A 20 -2.88 -10.24 8.85
N PHE A 21 -1.87 -10.76 8.14
CA PHE A 21 -0.52 -10.19 8.12
C PHE A 21 -0.49 -8.82 7.44
N PHE A 22 -1.18 -8.65 6.31
CA PHE A 22 -1.29 -7.35 5.66
C PHE A 22 -2.05 -6.32 6.51
N MET A 23 -3.11 -6.74 7.20
CA MET A 23 -3.83 -5.89 8.17
C MET A 23 -2.91 -5.45 9.32
N PHE A 24 -2.07 -6.36 9.82
CA PHE A 24 -1.07 -6.03 10.83
C PHE A 24 -0.05 -5.01 10.32
N ILE A 25 0.49 -5.20 9.11
CA ILE A 25 1.41 -4.23 8.49
C ILE A 25 0.73 -2.86 8.34
N LEU A 26 -0.52 -2.83 7.86
CA LEU A 26 -1.27 -1.59 7.70
C LEU A 26 -1.45 -0.85 9.04
N GLY A 27 -1.82 -1.59 10.09
CA GLY A 27 -1.91 -1.04 11.45
C GLY A 27 -0.58 -0.49 11.94
N PHE A 28 0.52 -1.22 11.69
CA PHE A 28 1.86 -0.77 12.04
C PHE A 28 2.26 0.51 11.29
N MET A 29 2.01 0.59 9.97
CA MET A 29 2.24 1.80 9.18
C MET A 29 1.48 3.00 9.74
N TRP A 30 0.22 2.80 10.14
CA TRP A 30 -0.59 3.83 10.79
C TRP A 30 0.02 4.33 12.10
N LEU A 31 0.52 3.42 12.95
CA LEU A 31 1.18 3.79 14.20
C LEU A 31 2.47 4.59 13.96
N VAL A 32 3.30 4.13 13.00
CA VAL A 32 4.52 4.84 12.62
C VAL A 32 4.20 6.24 12.10
N TYR A 33 3.19 6.35 11.24
CA TYR A 33 2.77 7.64 10.68
C TYR A 33 2.20 8.56 11.77
N ALA A 34 1.36 8.05 12.66
CA ALA A 34 0.82 8.80 13.78
C ALA A 34 1.93 9.32 14.72
N ALA A 35 2.95 8.50 15.00
CA ALA A 35 4.11 8.90 15.80
C ALA A 35 4.96 9.96 15.09
N TYR A 36 5.23 9.79 13.79
CA TYR A 36 5.93 10.77 12.97
C TYR A 36 5.19 12.11 12.94
N GLU A 37 3.87 12.06 12.74
CA GLU A 37 3.02 13.23 12.65
C GLU A 37 2.89 13.95 14.00
N ALA A 38 2.76 13.21 15.10
CA ALA A 38 2.77 13.78 16.44
C ALA A 38 4.10 14.52 16.72
N LYS A 39 5.24 13.91 16.36
CA LYS A 39 6.57 14.52 16.49
C LYS A 39 6.73 15.75 15.59
N ARG A 40 6.23 15.70 14.35
CA ARG A 40 6.30 16.81 13.38
C ARG A 40 5.40 17.99 13.78
N ARG A 41 4.19 17.73 14.26
CA ARG A 41 3.19 18.77 14.57
C ARG A 41 3.47 19.46 15.92
N LYS A 42 4.19 18.82 16.86
CA LYS A 42 4.43 19.28 18.25
C LYS A 42 3.17 19.64 19.07
N SER A 43 1.98 19.70 18.45
CA SER A 43 0.68 20.01 19.06
C SER A 43 -0.44 19.42 18.20
N PHE A 44 -1.38 18.70 18.82
CA PHE A 44 -2.54 18.09 18.15
C PHE A 44 -3.54 19.12 17.59
N LYS A 45 -3.47 20.38 18.03
CA LYS A 45 -4.41 21.44 17.64
C LYS A 45 -3.93 22.31 16.46
N LYS A 46 -2.66 22.20 16.05
CA LYS A 46 -2.12 22.96 14.91
C LYS A 46 -2.16 22.10 13.65
N ARG A 47 -3.17 22.32 12.79
CA ARG A 47 -3.12 21.85 11.39
C ARG A 47 -2.31 22.87 10.60
N LYS A 48 -1.20 22.43 9.99
CA LYS A 48 -0.64 23.16 8.86
C LYS A 48 -1.64 23.00 7.71
N VAL A 49 -1.96 24.09 7.01
CA VAL A 49 -2.63 24.01 5.72
C VAL A 49 -1.71 23.17 4.84
N GLU A 50 -2.17 21.97 4.47
CA GLU A 50 -1.43 21.12 3.56
C GLU A 50 -1.59 21.75 2.18
N ASP A 51 -0.52 22.37 1.67
CA ASP A 51 -0.42 22.63 0.24
C ASP A 51 -0.52 21.27 -0.45
N TRP A 52 -1.57 21.09 -1.25
CA TRP A 52 -1.88 19.86 -2.00
C TRP A 52 -0.90 19.59 -3.15
N ASP A 53 0.32 20.14 -3.07
CA ASP A 53 1.37 19.85 -4.02
C ASP A 53 1.98 18.50 -3.66
N PHE A 54 1.24 17.44 -3.99
CA PHE A 54 1.65 16.06 -3.78
C PHE A 54 2.78 15.75 -4.76
N ASP A 55 4.01 16.05 -4.34
CA ASP A 55 5.21 15.80 -5.14
C ASP A 55 5.38 14.28 -5.30
N ILE A 56 4.89 13.73 -6.42
CA ILE A 56 4.96 12.31 -6.72
C ILE A 56 6.43 11.93 -6.80
N THR A 57 6.91 11.25 -5.76
CA THR A 57 8.30 10.82 -5.70
C THR A 57 8.62 9.94 -6.91
N LYS A 58 9.87 10.04 -7.40
CA LYS A 58 10.35 9.22 -8.54
C LYS A 58 10.09 7.72 -8.33
N PHE A 59 10.11 7.28 -7.06
CA PHE A 59 9.78 5.92 -6.65
C PHE A 59 8.32 5.55 -6.94
N LEU A 60 7.35 6.37 -6.51
CA LEU A 60 5.93 6.16 -6.79
C LEU A 60 5.65 6.14 -8.29
N LYS A 61 6.26 7.06 -9.04
CA LYS A 61 6.18 7.09 -10.52
C LYS A 61 6.66 5.77 -11.13
N GLY A 62 7.80 5.25 -10.67
CA GLY A 62 8.33 3.97 -11.12
C GLY A 62 7.38 2.81 -10.82
N LEU A 63 6.82 2.77 -9.62
CA LEU A 63 5.84 1.76 -9.21
C LEU A 63 4.57 1.79 -10.07
N THR A 64 4.07 2.99 -10.41
CA THR A 64 2.93 3.14 -11.32
C THR A 64 3.22 2.61 -12.72
N TYR A 65 4.40 2.91 -13.29
CA TYR A 65 4.77 2.40 -14.60
C TYR A 65 4.96 0.88 -14.60
N ILE A 66 5.58 0.33 -13.55
CA ILE A 66 5.72 -1.13 -13.40
C ILE A 66 4.35 -1.79 -13.27
N GLY A 67 3.46 -1.25 -12.44
CA GLY A 67 2.10 -1.75 -12.29
C GLY A 67 1.30 -1.74 -13.60
N PHE A 68 1.45 -0.68 -14.39
CA PHE A 68 0.82 -0.57 -15.71
C PHE A 68 1.36 -1.62 -16.70
N ILE A 69 2.67 -1.81 -16.75
CA ILE A 69 3.31 -2.81 -17.63
C ILE A 69 2.90 -4.22 -17.23
N VAL A 70 2.91 -4.53 -15.93
CA VAL A 70 2.48 -5.83 -15.41
C VAL A 70 1.00 -6.08 -15.75
N GLY A 71 0.14 -5.07 -15.63
CA GLY A 71 -1.28 -5.18 -15.98
C GLY A 71 -1.58 -5.32 -17.48
N LEU A 72 -0.65 -4.94 -18.36
CA LEU A 72 -0.77 -5.16 -19.81
C LEU A 72 -0.25 -6.54 -20.25
N LEU A 73 0.69 -7.12 -19.50
CA LEU A 73 1.38 -8.36 -19.86
C LEU A 73 0.88 -9.60 -19.09
N GLY A 74 0.05 -9.42 -18.06
CA GLY A 74 -0.57 -10.50 -17.26
C GLY A 74 -2.05 -10.60 -17.51
#